data_AF-A0A7Z9Y6Y7-F1
#
_entry.id   AF-A0A7Z9Y6Y7-F1
#
_cell.length_a   1.000
_cell.length_b   1.000
_cell.length_c   1.000
_cell.angle_alpha   90.00
_cell.angle_beta   90.00
_cell.angle_gamma   90.00
#
_symmetry.space_group_name_H-M   'P 1'
#
loop_
_entity.id
_entity.type
_entity.pdbx_description
1 polymer ?
#
loop_
_entity_poly.entity_id
_entity_poly.type
_entity_poly.pdbx_seq_one_letter_code
_entity_poly.pdbx_strand_id
1 'polypeptide(L)' 'MPQISRFFGIVIYMYYNDHAPPHFHAEYGEHEAVYT' A
#
# COMPACT_ATOMS: atom_id res chain seq x y z
N MET A 1 4.19 2.73 7.91
CA MET A 1 3.62 1.41 7.55
C MET A 1 4.74 0.48 7.12
N PRO A 2 4.62 -0.84 7.32
CA PRO A 2 5.53 -1.79 6.70
C PRO A 2 5.24 -1.95 5.20
N GLN A 3 6.30 -2.01 4.39
CA GLN A 3 6.23 -2.58 3.05
C GLN A 3 6.03 -4.09 3.20
N ILE A 4 4.96 -4.64 2.63
CA ILE A 4 4.60 -6.07 2.77
C ILE A 4 4.91 -6.89 1.52
N SER A 5 5.03 -6.25 0.35
CA SER A 5 5.32 -6.93 -0.91
C SER A 5 5.97 -5.98 -1.91
N ARG A 6 6.71 -6.54 -2.89
CA ARG A 6 7.25 -5.82 -4.03
C ARG A 6 7.40 -6.76 -5.23
N PHE A 7 6.80 -6.39 -6.37
CA PHE A 7 6.84 -7.17 -7.61
C PHE A 7 6.52 -6.29 -8.82
N PHE A 8 7.08 -6.57 -9.99
CA PHE A 8 6.87 -5.78 -11.22
C PHE A 8 7.03 -4.24 -11.08
N GLY A 9 7.85 -3.79 -10.13
CA GLY A 9 8.00 -2.36 -9.82
C GLY A 9 6.90 -1.76 -8.93
N ILE A 10 5.92 -2.55 -8.52
CA ILE A 10 4.85 -2.17 -7.61
C ILE A 10 5.31 -2.39 -6.16
N VAL A 11 5.07 -1.41 -5.29
CA VAL A 11 5.35 -1.50 -3.85
C VAL A 11 4.04 -1.49 -3.09
N ILE A 12 3.82 -2.48 -2.22
CA ILE A 12 2.59 -2.56 -1.42
C ILE A 12 2.89 -2.31 0.05
N TYR A 13 2.16 -1.36 0.65
CA TYR A 13 2.23 -0.98 2.05
C TYR A 13 0.91 -1.28 2.77
N MET A 14 0.99 -1.72 4.03
CA MET A 14 -0.20 -2.04 4.83
C MET A 14 -0.44 -1.02 5.96
N TYR A 15 -1.55 -0.31 5.91
CA TYR A 15 -1.95 0.73 6.87
C TYR A 15 -2.93 0.15 7.89
N TYR A 16 -2.46 -0.77 8.73
CA TYR A 16 -3.31 -1.49 9.68
C TYR A 16 -3.62 -0.73 10.99
N ASN A 17 -2.83 0.29 11.34
CA ASN A 17 -2.93 1.03 12.60
C ASN A 17 -2.94 2.55 12.41
N ASP A 18 -3.37 3.00 11.24
CA ASP A 18 -3.48 4.42 10.92
C ASP A 18 -4.93 4.88 11.14
N HIS A 19 -5.87 4.36 10.34
CA HIS A 19 -7.30 4.63 10.44
C HIS A 19 -8.12 3.38 10.10
N ALA A 20 -9.32 3.24 10.67
CA ALA A 20 -10.25 2.19 10.31
C ALA A 20 -11.09 2.60 9.07
N PRO A 21 -11.41 1.67 8.16
CA PRO A 21 -10.92 0.28 8.11
C PRO A 21 -9.45 0.18 7.65
N PRO A 22 -8.74 -0.91 8.03
CA PRO A 22 -7.40 -1.18 7.50
C PRO A 22 -7.40 -1.16 5.98
N HIS A 23 -6.37 -0.56 5.39
CA HIS A 23 -6.28 -0.43 3.94
C HIS A 23 -4.84 -0.65 3.48
N PHE A 24 -4.65 -0.93 2.19
CA PHE A 24 -3.34 -1.02 1.58
C PHE A 24 -3.16 0.04 0.51
N HIS A 25 -1.92 0.46 0.31
CA HIS A 25 -1.51 1.32 -0.78
C HIS A 25 -0.64 0.53 -1.74
N ALA A 26 -0.86 0.69 -3.03
CA ALA A 26 -0.01 0.17 -4.09
C ALA A 26 0.58 1.34 -4.89
N GLU A 27 1.90 1.45 -4.88
CA GLU A 27 2.65 2.49 -5.57
C GLU A 27 3.34 1.93 -6.82
N TYR A 28 3.28 2.66 -7.95
CA TYR A 28 3.99 2.36 -9.19
C TYR A 28 4.45 3.65 -9.91
N GLY A 29 5.75 3.96 -9.83
CA GLY A 29 6.28 5.23 -10.31
C GLY A 29 5.66 6.40 -9.54
N GLU A 30 5.11 7.40 -10.23
CA GLU A 30 4.31 8.47 -9.61
C GLU A 30 2.84 8.13 -9.33
N HIS A 31 2.38 6.91 -9.61
CA HIS A 31 0.98 6.52 -9.45
C HIS A 31 0.74 5.78 -8.12
N GLU A 32 -0.43 6.03 -7.53
CA GLU A 32 -0.87 5.40 -6.27
C GLU A 32 -2.31 4.87 -6.41
N ALA A 33 -2.56 3.69 -5.85
CA ALA A 33 -3.90 3.14 -5.66
C ALA A 33 -4.12 2.76 -4.20
N VAL A 34 -5.31 3.04 -3.67
CA VAL A 34 -5.71 2.75 -2.28
C VAL A 34 -6.93 1.84 -2.26
N TYR A 35 -6.92 0.80 -1.42
CA TYR A 35 -8.05 -0.11 -1.23
C TYR A 35 -8.29 -0.44 0.24
N THR A 36 -9.56 -0.40 0.65
CA THR A 36 -10.10 -0.56 2.02
C THR A 36 -10.86 -1.88 2.17
#